data_AF-A0A098GHJ9-F1
#
_entry.id   AF-A0A098GHJ9-F1
#
_cell.length_a   1.000
_cell.length_b   1.000
_cell.length_c   1.000
_cell.angle_alpha   90.00
_cell.angle_beta   90.00
_cell.angle_gamma   90.00
#
_symmetry.space_group_name_H-M   'P 1'
#
loop_
_entity.id
_entity.type
_entity.pdbx_description
1 polymer ?
#
loop_
_entity_poly.entity_id
_entity_poly.type
_entity_poly.pdbx_seq_one_letter_code
_entity_poly.pdbx_strand_id
1 'polypeptide(L)' 'MADKKWIQKAIKHPGKLHRELGVPEGKKIPAKKLAKAEHGKNPTIRRQANLAKTLSKLRKK' A
#
# COMPACT_ATOMS: atom_id res chain seq x y z
N MET A 1 14.83 -6.62 19.88
CA MET A 1 14.74 -7.01 18.45
C MET A 1 13.45 -6.42 17.90
N ALA A 2 13.51 -5.43 16.99
CA ALA A 2 12.29 -4.86 16.42
C ALA A 2 11.51 -5.98 15.70
N ASP A 3 10.27 -6.19 16.10
CA ASP A 3 9.41 -7.25 15.59
C ASP A 3 9.36 -7.14 14.05
N LYS A 4 9.87 -8.17 13.34
CA LYS A 4 10.16 -8.12 11.89
C LYS A 4 8.92 -7.79 11.04
N LYS A 5 7.73 -7.84 11.64
CA LYS A 5 6.43 -7.62 11.02
C LYS A 5 5.57 -6.57 11.75
N TRP A 6 6.15 -5.66 12.55
CA TRP A 6 5.39 -4.66 13.32
C TRP A 6 4.43 -3.82 12.44
N ILE A 7 4.85 -3.45 11.22
CA ILE A 7 4.02 -2.70 10.26
C ILE A 7 2.84 -3.54 9.78
N GLN A 8 3.06 -4.83 9.50
CA GLN A 8 2.01 -5.74 9.04
C GLN A 8 0.99 -6.00 10.14
N LYS A 9 1.45 -6.13 11.40
CA LYS A 9 0.60 -6.29 12.58
C LYS A 9 -0.24 -5.05 12.88
N ALA A 10 0.25 -3.84 12.55
CA ALA A 10 -0.47 -2.59 12.76
C ALA A 10 -1.62 -2.35 11.76
N ILE A 11 -1.66 -3.09 10.64
CA ILE A 11 -2.69 -2.92 9.60
C ILE A 11 -3.89 -3.81 9.92
N LYS A 12 -5.00 -3.19 10.35
CA LYS A 12 -6.25 -3.89 10.70
C LYS A 12 -6.94 -4.61 9.53
N HIS A 13 -6.79 -4.08 8.31
CA HIS A 13 -7.39 -4.66 7.10
C HIS A 13 -6.31 -4.84 6.02
N PRO A 14 -5.54 -5.96 6.08
CA PRO A 14 -4.57 -6.26 5.03
C PRO A 14 -5.28 -6.41 3.68
N GLY A 15 -4.65 -5.95 2.60
CA GLY A 15 -5.20 -6.10 1.25
C GLY A 15 -6.28 -5.09 0.84
N LYS A 16 -6.73 -4.17 1.71
CA LYS A 16 -7.75 -3.18 1.35
C LYS A 16 -7.39 -2.39 0.08
N LEU A 17 -6.15 -1.92 -0.04
CA LEU A 17 -5.68 -1.19 -1.23
C LEU A 17 -5.74 -2.04 -2.51
N HIS A 18 -5.52 -3.35 -2.41
CA HIS A 18 -5.61 -4.28 -3.54
C HIS A 18 -7.06 -4.41 -4.03
N ARG A 19 -8.01 -4.58 -3.09
CA ARG A 19 -9.44 -4.66 -3.39
C ARG A 19 -9.95 -3.38 -4.06
N GLU A 20 -9.60 -2.23 -3.52
CA GLU A 20 -9.98 -0.91 -4.05
C GLU A 20 -9.44 -0.66 -5.48
N LEU A 21 -8.24 -1.19 -5.80
CA LEU A 21 -7.63 -1.03 -7.12
C LEU A 21 -7.97 -2.16 -8.11
N GLY A 22 -8.77 -3.14 -7.69
CA GLY A 22 -9.05 -4.35 -8.47
C GLY A 22 -7.78 -5.10 -8.86
N VAL A 23 -6.83 -5.20 -7.93
CA VAL A 23 -5.60 -5.98 -8.09
C VAL A 23 -5.67 -7.15 -7.12
N PRO A 24 -5.34 -8.38 -7.51
CA PRO A 24 -5.32 -9.50 -6.58
C PRO A 24 -4.36 -9.24 -5.42
N GLU A 25 -4.77 -9.62 -4.20
CA GLU A 25 -3.88 -9.60 -3.03
C GLU A 25 -2.65 -10.46 -3.32
N GLY A 26 -1.46 -9.96 -2.98
CA GLY A 26 -0.18 -10.64 -3.26
C GLY A 26 0.43 -10.37 -4.65
N LYS A 27 -0.32 -9.82 -5.61
CA LYS A 27 0.26 -9.37 -6.89
C LYS A 27 0.82 -7.96 -6.77
N LYS A 28 1.92 -7.67 -7.47
CA LYS A 28 2.50 -6.32 -7.48
C LYS A 28 1.49 -5.29 -8.01
N ILE A 29 1.20 -4.27 -7.21
CA ILE A 29 0.32 -3.16 -7.63
C ILE A 29 1.03 -2.41 -8.78
N PRO A 30 0.41 -2.27 -9.97
CA PRO A 30 1.00 -1.53 -11.07
C PRO A 30 1.23 -0.06 -10.72
N ALA A 31 2.38 0.51 -11.10
CA ALA A 31 2.74 1.90 -10.80
C ALA A 31 1.68 2.90 -11.29
N LYS A 32 1.07 2.66 -12.46
CA LYS A 32 -0.01 3.49 -13.01
C LYS A 32 -1.25 3.52 -12.10
N LYS A 33 -1.62 2.37 -11.51
CA LYS A 33 -2.76 2.29 -10.57
C LYS A 33 -2.42 2.92 -9.23
N LEU A 34 -1.20 2.72 -8.75
CA LEU A 34 -0.71 3.35 -7.51
C LEU A 34 -0.71 4.87 -7.61
N ALA A 35 -0.19 5.43 -8.70
CA ALA A 35 -0.19 6.88 -8.92
C ALA A 35 -1.61 7.46 -8.98
N LYS A 36 -2.55 6.79 -9.67
CA LYS A 36 -3.96 7.20 -9.65
C LYS A 36 -4.56 7.19 -8.24
N ALA A 37 -4.20 6.21 -7.41
CA ALA A 37 -4.62 6.11 -6.02
C ALA A 37 -4.02 7.23 -5.13
N GLU A 38 -2.78 7.64 -5.40
CA GLU A 38 -2.11 8.77 -4.72
C GLU A 38 -2.80 10.11 -5.01
N HIS A 39 -3.32 10.30 -6.22
CA HIS A 39 -4.07 11.50 -6.62
C HIS A 39 -5.59 11.36 -6.43
N GLY A 40 -6.05 10.27 -5.83
CA GLY A 40 -7.47 10.02 -5.61
C GLY A 40 -8.09 10.98 -4.59
N LYS A 41 -9.39 11.25 -4.76
CA LYS A 41 -10.17 12.12 -3.86
C LYS A 41 -10.39 11.48 -2.48
N ASN A 42 -10.35 10.14 -2.38
CA ASN A 42 -10.57 9.44 -1.11
C ASN A 42 -9.31 9.55 -0.22
N PRO A 43 -9.41 10.20 0.97
CA PRO A 43 -8.26 10.44 1.84
C PRO A 43 -7.65 9.13 2.38
N THR A 44 -8.45 8.10 2.60
CA THR A 44 -7.99 6.80 3.12
C THR A 44 -7.16 6.05 2.08
N ILE A 45 -7.63 6.00 0.83
CA ILE A 45 -6.91 5.34 -0.28
C ILE A 45 -5.60 6.07 -0.56
N ARG A 46 -5.62 7.41 -0.56
CA ARG A 46 -4.42 8.23 -0.77
C ARG A 46 -3.34 7.96 0.27
N ARG A 47 -3.71 7.89 1.56
CA ARG A 47 -2.77 7.55 2.65
C ARG A 47 -2.15 6.17 2.46
N GLN A 48 -2.96 5.18 2.09
CA GLN A 48 -2.49 3.81 1.83
C GLN A 48 -1.55 3.74 0.62
N ALA A 49 -1.87 4.45 -0.46
CA ALA A 49 -1.04 4.49 -1.66
C ALA A 49 0.31 5.16 -1.39
N ASN A 50 0.32 6.29 -0.67
CA ASN A 50 1.54 6.98 -0.25
C ASN A 50 2.41 6.10 0.65
N LEU A 51 1.81 5.41 1.63
CA LEU A 51 2.52 4.46 2.48
C LEU A 51 3.18 3.35 1.65
N ALA A 52 2.42 2.74 0.73
CA ALA A 52 2.93 1.70 -0.15
C ALA A 52 4.11 2.18 -1.02
N LYS A 53 4.04 3.41 -1.55
CA LYS A 53 5.14 4.04 -2.30
C LYS A 53 6.37 4.23 -1.43
N THR A 54 6.22 4.75 -0.21
CA THR A 54 7.34 4.93 0.73
C THR A 54 7.99 3.60 1.08
N LEU A 55 7.20 2.58 1.43
CA LEU A 55 7.70 1.23 1.71
C LEU A 55 8.43 0.61 0.50
N SER A 56 7.92 0.84 -0.72
CA SER A 56 8.57 0.36 -1.93
C SER A 56 9.95 0.99 -2.17
N LYS A 57 10.14 2.25 -1.77
CA LYS A 57 11.43 2.95 -1.85
C LYS A 57 12.38 2.46 -0.74
N LEU A 58 11.87 2.29 0.48
CA LEU A 58 12.65 1.77 1.60
C LEU A 58 13.19 0.36 1.32
N ARG A 59 12.41 -0.49 0.62
CA ARG A 59 12.86 -1.85 0.25
C ARG A 59 13.89 -1.89 -0.88
N LYS A 60 14.03 -0.80 -1.66
CA LYS A 60 15.02 -0.71 -2.75
C LYS A 60 16.38 -0.22 -2.26
N LYS A 61 16.43 0.32 -1.04
CA LYS A 61 17.65 0.78 -0.38
C LYS A 61 18.16 -0.33 0.52
#